data_AF-A0A4R3JPZ0-F1
#
_entry.id   AF-A0A4R3JPZ0-F1
#
_cell.length_a   1.000
_cell.length_b   1.000
_cell.length_c   1.000
_cell.angle_alpha   90.00
_cell.angle_beta   90.00
_cell.angle_gamma   90.00
#
_symmetry.space_group_name_H-M   'P 1'
#
loop_
_entity.id
_entity.type
_entity.pdbx_description
1 polymer ?
#
loop_
_entity_poly.entity_id
_entity_poly.type
_entity_poly.pdbx_seq_one_letter_code
_entity_poly.pdbx_strand_id
1 'polypeptide(L)' 'MMTNEEIKNFSELEFAVFCIENVAAKLGVDAERVYQAFTEKSDILNGYIVPEYETLHTQSREYIVDDLLDVMKERKVEV' A
#
# COMPACT_ATOMS: atom_id res chain seq x y z
N MET A 1 -1.13 -17.35 -6.39
CA MET A 1 -1.32 -16.43 -7.54
C MET A 1 -1.64 -15.09 -6.92
N MET A 2 -0.88 -14.03 -7.22
CA MET A 2 -1.27 -12.68 -6.79
C MET A 2 -2.51 -12.31 -7.59
N THR A 3 -3.65 -12.23 -6.91
CA THR A 3 -4.91 -11.79 -7.50
C THR A 3 -4.93 -10.27 -7.46
N ASN A 4 -5.06 -9.65 -8.62
CA ASN A 4 -5.29 -8.21 -8.69
C ASN A 4 -6.76 -7.96 -8.31
N GLU A 5 -6.99 -7.26 -7.22
CA GLU A 5 -8.32 -6.87 -6.74
C GLU A 5 -8.55 -5.36 -6.90
N GLU A 6 -9.80 -4.99 -7.12
CA GLU A 6 -10.25 -3.60 -7.11
C GLU A 6 -10.88 -3.27 -5.76
N ILE A 7 -10.83 -2.00 -5.37
CA ILE A 7 -11.47 -1.50 -4.15
C ILE A 7 -12.99 -1.67 -4.28
N LYS A 8 -13.60 -2.42 -3.35
CA LYS A 8 -15.03 -2.79 -3.37
C LYS A 8 -15.89 -1.94 -2.45
N ASN A 9 -15.30 -1.35 -1.42
CA ASN A 9 -16.05 -0.62 -0.38
C ASN A 9 -15.25 0.55 0.21
N PHE A 10 -15.93 1.35 1.04
CA PHE A 10 -15.34 2.53 1.66
C PHE A 10 -14.22 2.20 2.64
N SER A 11 -14.30 1.08 3.37
CA SER A 11 -13.26 0.68 4.32
C SER A 11 -11.94 0.33 3.62
N GLU A 12 -12.01 -0.38 2.49
CA GLU A 12 -10.84 -0.66 1.65
C GLU A 12 -10.25 0.63 1.05
N LEU A 13 -11.11 1.58 0.65
CA LEU A 13 -10.65 2.89 0.17
C LEU A 13 -9.92 3.68 1.26
N GLU A 14 -10.51 3.76 2.45
CA GLU A 14 -9.91 4.43 3.61
C GLU A 14 -8.57 3.78 3.98
N PHE A 15 -8.50 2.45 3.95
CA PHE A 15 -7.28 1.72 4.22
C PHE A 15 -6.20 1.95 3.17
N ALA A 16 -6.56 1.98 1.88
CA ALA A 16 -5.62 2.31 0.81
C ALA A 16 -5.02 3.71 1.00
N VAL A 17 -5.86 4.70 1.31
CA VAL A 17 -5.41 6.07 1.61
C VAL A 17 -4.50 6.08 2.85
N PHE A 18 -4.89 5.38 3.91
CA PHE A 18 -4.09 5.23 5.14
C PHE A 18 -2.69 4.68 4.84
N CYS A 19 -2.59 3.63 4.02
CA CYS A 19 -1.32 3.03 3.62
C CYS A 19 -0.43 4.03 2.88
N ILE A 20 -0.99 4.75 1.89
CA ILE A 20 -0.27 5.74 1.10
C ILE A 20 0.26 6.86 2.00
N GLU A 21 -0.60 7.45 2.84
CA GLU A 21 -0.23 8.57 3.70
C GLU A 21 0.84 8.20 4.74
N ASN A 22 0.73 7.02 5.36
CA ASN A 22 1.67 6.60 6.39
C ASN A 22 3.03 6.19 5.81
N VAL A 23 3.05 5.58 4.63
CA VAL A 23 4.31 5.31 3.92
C VAL A 23 4.96 6.63 3.47
N ALA A 24 4.18 7.58 2.96
CA ALA A 24 4.68 8.91 2.60
C ALA A 24 5.28 9.65 3.80
N ALA A 25 4.59 9.63 4.94
CA ALA A 25 5.05 10.21 6.19
C ALA A 25 6.34 9.55 6.71
N LYS A 26 6.45 8.22 6.61
CA LYS A 26 7.66 7.46 7.01
C LYS A 26 8.86 7.78 6.12
N LEU A 27 8.64 7.98 4.82
CA LEU A 27 9.69 8.30 3.84
C LEU A 27 10.01 9.81 3.76
N GLY A 28 9.16 10.67 4.33
CA GLY A 28 9.33 12.13 4.24
C GLY A 28 9.10 12.67 2.83
N VAL A 29 8.17 12.06 2.08
CA VAL A 29 7.85 12.39 0.69
C VAL A 29 6.36 12.73 0.55
N ASP A 30 5.98 13.25 -0.62
CA ASP A 30 4.58 13.54 -0.92
C ASP A 30 3.77 12.25 -1.16
N ALA A 31 2.53 12.24 -0.68
CA ALA A 31 1.61 11.11 -0.84
C ALA A 31 1.31 10.79 -2.31
N GLU A 32 1.31 11.79 -3.21
CA GLU A 32 1.14 11.61 -4.65
C GLU A 32 2.24 10.69 -5.23
N ARG A 33 3.49 10.84 -4.77
CA ARG A 33 4.59 9.98 -5.24
C ARG A 33 4.42 8.54 -4.81
N VAL A 34 3.93 8.32 -3.59
CA VAL A 34 3.63 6.98 -3.07
C VAL A 34 2.43 6.37 -3.81
N TYR A 35 1.39 7.17 -4.09
CA TYR A 35 0.27 6.72 -4.90
C TYR A 35 0.71 6.27 -6.29
N GLN A 36 1.53 7.07 -6.99
CA GLN A 36 2.11 6.69 -8.29
C GLN A 36 2.97 5.43 -8.18
N ALA A 37 3.75 5.29 -7.11
CA ALA A 37 4.53 4.09 -6.85
C ALA A 37 3.65 2.86 -6.69
N PHE A 38 2.53 2.95 -5.97
CA PHE A 38 1.63 1.84 -5.69
C PHE A 38 0.68 1.45 -6.84
N THR A 39 0.51 2.32 -7.83
CA THR A 39 -0.48 2.14 -8.91
C THR A 39 0.10 2.23 -10.33
N GLU A 40 0.79 3.32 -10.66
CA GLU A 40 1.30 3.56 -12.02
C GLU A 40 2.60 2.81 -12.28
N LYS A 41 3.48 2.78 -11.27
CA LYS A 41 4.79 2.11 -11.35
C LYS A 41 4.75 0.66 -10.91
N SER A 42 3.69 0.25 -10.21
CA SER A 42 3.53 -1.11 -9.71
C SER A 42 2.06 -1.44 -9.44
N ASP A 43 1.79 -2.71 -9.15
CA ASP A 43 0.51 -3.22 -8.73
C ASP A 43 0.43 -3.40 -7.20
N ILE A 44 1.18 -2.65 -6.39
CA ILE A 44 1.17 -2.83 -4.93
C ILE A 44 -0.23 -2.56 -4.35
N LEU A 45 -0.95 -1.56 -4.86
CA LEU A 45 -2.31 -1.29 -4.39
C LEU A 45 -3.24 -2.48 -4.66
N ASN A 46 -3.41 -2.84 -5.93
CA ASN A 46 -4.38 -3.83 -6.36
C ASN A 46 -3.91 -5.28 -6.17
N GLY A 47 -2.60 -5.51 -6.14
CA GLY A 47 -1.96 -6.83 -6.06
C GLY A 47 -1.32 -7.13 -4.71
N TYR A 48 -1.49 -6.26 -3.71
CA TYR A 48 -1.08 -6.53 -2.33
C TYR A 48 -2.00 -5.87 -1.29
N ILE A 49 -2.14 -4.55 -1.30
CA ILE A 49 -2.89 -3.82 -0.25
C ILE A 49 -4.36 -4.22 -0.21
N VAL A 50 -5.04 -4.23 -1.36
CA VAL A 50 -6.47 -4.60 -1.44
C VAL A 50 -6.69 -6.10 -1.15
N PRO A 51 -5.95 -7.04 -1.79
CA PRO A 51 -6.12 -8.47 -1.51
C PRO A 51 -5.85 -8.85 -0.04
N GLU A 52 -4.90 -8.18 0.61
CA GLU A 52 -4.49 -8.49 1.98
C GLU A 52 -5.18 -7.59 3.02
N TYR A 53 -6.20 -6.80 2.62
CA TYR A 53 -6.93 -5.87 3.50
C TYR A 53 -7.35 -6.52 4.83
N GLU A 54 -8.02 -7.68 4.78
CA GLU A 54 -8.51 -8.39 5.97
C GLU A 54 -7.39 -8.75 6.96
N THR A 55 -6.20 -9.06 6.46
CA THR A 55 -5.03 -9.39 7.29
C THR A 55 -4.35 -8.13 7.79
N LEU A 56 -4.00 -7.21 6.88
CA LEU A 56 -3.21 -6.02 7.20
C LEU A 56 -3.96 -5.05 8.11
N HIS A 57 -5.27 -4.85 7.95
CA HIS A 57 -6.02 -3.86 8.75
C HIS A 57 -6.13 -4.23 10.25
N THR A 58 -5.79 -5.47 10.62
CA THR A 58 -5.73 -5.92 12.01
C THR A 58 -4.39 -5.63 12.69
N GLN A 59 -3.38 -5.23 11.91
CA GLN A 59 -2.02 -5.03 12.39
C GLN A 59 -1.79 -3.59 12.86
N SER A 60 -0.71 -3.38 13.62
CA SER A 60 -0.28 -2.03 14.00
C SER A 60 0.14 -1.22 12.77
N ARG A 61 -0.01 0.10 12.85
CA ARG A 61 0.46 1.04 11.81
C ARG A 61 1.93 0.83 11.45
N GLU A 62 2.81 0.71 12.45
CA GLU A 62 4.24 0.53 12.24
C GLU A 62 4.54 -0.75 11.43
N TYR A 63 3.87 -1.86 11.78
CA TYR A 63 3.97 -3.12 11.04
C TYR A 63 3.53 -2.97 9.59
N ILE A 64 2.34 -2.39 9.34
CA ILE A 64 1.80 -2.21 7.99
C ILE A 64 2.78 -1.39 7.14
N VAL A 65 3.31 -0.30 7.68
CA VAL A 65 4.25 0.56 6.96
C VAL A 65 5.55 -0.17 6.65
N ASP A 66 6.13 -0.88 7.61
CA ASP A 66 7.39 -1.60 7.41
C ASP A 66 7.21 -2.74 6.39
N ASP A 67 6.10 -3.46 6.44
CA ASP A 67 5.72 -4.51 5.50
C ASP A 67 5.57 -3.97 4.05
N LEU A 68 4.88 -2.84 3.87
CA LEU A 68 4.78 -2.20 2.55
C LEU A 68 6.14 -1.73 2.01
N LEU A 69 7.04 -1.26 2.87
CA LEU A 69 8.40 -0.90 2.46
C LEU A 69 9.20 -2.13 2.00
N ASP A 70 9.03 -3.27 2.67
CA ASP A 70 9.64 -4.53 2.26
C ASP A 70 9.06 -5.00 0.90
N VAL A 71 7.74 -4.91 0.69
CA VAL A 71 7.11 -5.19 -0.60
C VAL A 71 7.65 -4.29 -1.71
N MET A 72 7.79 -2.98 -1.46
CA MET A 72 8.38 -2.05 -2.43
C MET A 72 9.81 -2.46 -2.79
N LYS A 73 10.61 -2.86 -1.80
CA LYS A 73 11.99 -3.30 -2.00
C LYS A 73 12.07 -4.60 -2.79
N GLU A 74 11.25 -5.59 -2.47
CA GLU A 74 11.17 -6.86 -3.20
C GLU A 74 10.75 -6.66 -4.65
N ARG A 75 9.77 -5.77 -4.88
CA ARG A 75 9.27 -5.42 -6.22
C ARG A 75 10.12 -4.38 -6.95
N LYS A 76 11.19 -3.88 -6.32
CA LYS A 76 12.10 -2.83 -6.86
C LYS A 76 11.38 -1.56 -7.31
N VAL A 77 10.42 -1.12 -6.50
CA VAL A 77 9.62 0.08 -6.74
C VAL A 77 10.23 1.26 -6.00
N GLU A 78 10.41 2.38 -6.70
CA GLU A 78 10.97 3.61 -6.16
C GLU A 78 9.93 4.74 -6.13
N VAL A 79 9.98 5.55 -5.06
CA VAL A 79 9.12 6.72 -4.85
C VAL A 79 9.81 7.98 -5.34
#